data_AF-A0A2M9GD15-F1
#
_entry.id   AF-A0A2M9GD15-F1
#
_cell.length_a   1.000
_cell.length_b   1.000
_cell.length_c   1.000
_cell.angle_alpha   90.00
_cell.angle_beta   90.00
_cell.angle_gamma   90.00
#
_symmetry.space_group_name_H-M   'P 1'
#
loop_
_entity.id
_entity.type
_entity.pdbx_description
1 polymer ?
#
loop_
_entity_poly.entity_id
_entity_poly.type
_entity_poly.pdbx_seq_one_letter_code
_entity_poly.pdbx_strand_id
1 'polypeptide(L)'
;MEQYAQDVFDRVAEIDNSFKNIDITIEYLSKKTYTDSEYNFSEHHTFHIENFLLRLTSVVDRSYLLAGSTMLMENSKIEQLGGNRKVHKELSAFSPRSLDILKSMERAIEHLRAPRNKVAHQAGFFSKNLCVLQTIENSRSEAISTKKITDIMSYDEIKDLVIADSLEQFKSIPLILDGLVTELINSLSFVYSGLLKGEQ
;
A
#
# COMPACT_ATOMS: atom_id res chain seq x y z
N MET A 1 5.44 -22.44 22.80
CA MET A 1 6.35 -21.39 22.28
C MET A 1 6.48 -21.47 20.77
N GLU A 2 6.61 -22.66 20.18
CA GLU A 2 6.68 -22.84 18.72
C GLU A 2 5.49 -22.21 17.96
N GLN A 3 4.25 -22.49 18.35
CA GLN A 3 3.07 -21.90 17.69
C GLN A 3 3.07 -20.37 17.74
N TYR A 4 3.48 -19.79 18.86
CA TYR A 4 3.56 -18.33 19.01
C TYR A 4 4.64 -17.71 18.09
N ALA A 5 5.82 -18.32 18.06
CA ALA A 5 6.90 -17.86 17.19
C ALA A 5 6.50 -18.00 15.71
N GLN A 6 5.78 -19.07 15.36
CA GLN A 6 5.22 -19.27 14.03
C GLN A 6 4.19 -18.17 13.69
N ASP A 7 3.23 -17.90 14.57
CA ASP A 7 2.20 -16.88 14.33
C ASP A 7 2.82 -15.50 14.08
N VAL A 8 3.83 -15.12 14.86
CA VAL A 8 4.58 -13.87 14.66
C VAL A 8 5.30 -13.86 13.32
N PHE A 9 6.02 -14.94 13.01
CA PHE A 9 6.77 -15.04 11.76
C PHE A 9 5.86 -14.95 10.55
N ASP A 10 4.68 -15.59 10.61
CA ASP A 10 3.66 -15.51 9.57
C ASP A 10 3.19 -14.07 9.38
N ARG A 11 3.00 -13.29 10.45
CA ARG A 11 2.66 -11.86 10.33
C ARG A 11 3.75 -11.03 9.68
N VAL A 12 5.02 -11.30 9.99
CA VAL A 12 6.15 -10.63 9.32
C VAL A 12 6.16 -10.99 7.83
N ALA A 13 6.01 -12.27 7.50
CA ALA A 13 5.97 -12.74 6.11
C ALA A 13 4.79 -12.14 5.30
N GLU A 14 3.63 -11.95 5.93
CA GLU A 14 2.48 -11.28 5.33
C GLU A 14 2.78 -9.80 4.99
N ILE A 15 3.54 -9.11 5.84
CA ILE A 15 3.99 -7.73 5.61
C ILE A 15 5.00 -7.69 4.45
N ASP A 16 6.01 -8.55 4.48
CA ASP A 16 7.02 -8.66 3.41
C ASP A 16 6.38 -8.94 2.05
N ASN A 17 5.40 -9.85 2.01
CA ASN A 17 4.64 -10.12 0.79
C ASN A 17 3.86 -8.89 0.31
N SER A 18 3.36 -8.05 1.23
CA SER A 18 2.70 -6.81 0.87
C SER A 18 3.67 -5.82 0.22
N PHE A 19 4.89 -5.68 0.75
CA PHE A 19 5.94 -4.86 0.13
C PHE A 19 6.37 -5.36 -1.24
N LYS A 20 6.58 -6.67 -1.41
CA LYS A 20 6.90 -7.26 -2.74
C LYS A 20 5.84 -6.90 -3.79
N ASN A 21 4.56 -6.99 -3.43
CA ASN A 21 3.48 -6.62 -4.34
C ASN A 21 3.45 -5.11 -4.63
N ILE A 22 3.78 -4.27 -3.64
CA ILE A 22 3.90 -2.82 -3.81
C ILE A 22 5.05 -2.50 -4.79
N ASP A 23 6.21 -3.14 -4.64
CA ASP A 23 7.35 -2.94 -5.53
C ASP A 23 7.02 -3.33 -6.96
N ILE A 24 6.32 -4.46 -7.15
CA ILE A 24 5.80 -4.87 -8.46
C ILE A 24 4.89 -3.77 -9.02
N THR A 25 3.95 -3.22 -8.24
CA THR A 25 3.08 -2.15 -8.76
C THR A 25 3.87 -0.90 -9.17
N ILE A 26 4.88 -0.49 -8.41
CA ILE A 26 5.74 0.66 -8.76
C ILE A 26 6.56 0.38 -10.03
N GLU A 27 7.08 -0.84 -10.19
CA GLU A 27 7.77 -1.25 -11.42
C GLU A 27 6.86 -1.09 -12.64
N TYR A 28 5.63 -1.59 -12.56
CA TYR A 28 4.68 -1.50 -13.67
C TYR A 28 4.18 -0.07 -13.91
N LEU A 29 4.00 0.75 -12.87
CA LEU A 29 3.70 2.18 -13.03
C LEU A 29 4.79 2.96 -13.76
N SER A 30 6.01 2.41 -13.84
CA SER A 30 7.12 3.01 -14.59
C SER A 30 7.15 2.59 -16.07
N LYS A 31 6.31 1.63 -16.49
CA LYS A 31 6.30 1.10 -17.86
C LYS A 31 5.45 1.98 -18.77
N LYS A 32 5.98 2.27 -19.96
CA LYS A 32 5.25 3.00 -21.03
C LYS A 32 4.45 2.09 -21.97
N THR A 33 4.76 0.79 -21.97
CA THR A 33 4.26 -0.19 -22.92
C THR A 33 4.04 -1.54 -22.25
N TYR A 34 2.99 -2.24 -22.68
CA TYR A 34 2.61 -3.56 -22.20
C TYR A 34 2.47 -4.47 -23.42
N THR A 35 3.54 -5.21 -23.74
CA THR A 35 3.55 -6.12 -24.90
C THR A 35 2.53 -7.23 -24.70
N ASP A 36 1.89 -7.67 -25.78
CA ASP A 36 0.95 -8.80 -25.80
C ASP A 36 -0.31 -8.60 -24.93
N SER A 37 -0.72 -7.34 -24.69
CA SER A 37 -1.95 -7.02 -23.98
C SER A 37 -3.02 -6.41 -24.89
N GLU A 38 -4.27 -6.79 -24.66
CA GLU A 38 -5.45 -6.21 -25.32
C GLU A 38 -5.90 -4.89 -24.69
N TYR A 39 -5.34 -4.53 -23.52
CA TYR A 39 -5.70 -3.33 -22.77
C TYR A 39 -4.76 -2.17 -23.08
N ASN A 40 -5.32 -0.96 -23.08
CA ASN A 40 -4.57 0.26 -23.34
C ASN A 40 -3.72 0.69 -22.14
N PHE A 41 -2.82 1.64 -22.37
CA PHE A 41 -1.93 2.15 -21.32
C PHE A 41 -2.72 2.66 -20.11
N SER A 42 -3.80 3.43 -20.30
CA SER A 42 -4.54 3.99 -19.17
C SER A 42 -5.22 2.92 -18.31
N GLU A 43 -5.66 1.81 -18.90
CA GLU A 43 -6.28 0.69 -18.19
C GLU A 43 -5.26 -0.03 -17.31
N HIS A 44 -4.08 -0.37 -17.86
CA HIS A 44 -2.98 -0.95 -17.09
C HIS A 44 -2.53 -0.02 -15.96
N HIS A 45 -2.34 1.26 -16.28
CA HIS A 45 -1.86 2.24 -15.31
C HIS A 45 -2.86 2.41 -14.16
N THR A 46 -4.16 2.49 -14.49
CA THR A 46 -5.24 2.52 -13.48
C THR A 46 -5.20 1.28 -12.61
N PHE A 47 -5.13 0.09 -13.20
CA PHE A 47 -5.08 -1.18 -12.48
C PHE A 47 -3.92 -1.23 -11.48
N HIS A 48 -2.73 -0.77 -11.88
CA HIS A 48 -1.57 -0.78 -11.00
C HIS A 48 -1.66 0.27 -9.88
N ILE A 49 -2.24 1.46 -10.12
CA ILE A 49 -2.50 2.44 -9.05
C ILE A 49 -3.50 1.88 -8.03
N GLU A 50 -4.57 1.27 -8.50
CA GLU A 50 -5.60 0.67 -7.63
C GLU A 50 -5.01 -0.43 -6.76
N ASN A 51 -4.21 -1.33 -7.36
CA ASN A 51 -3.50 -2.36 -6.62
C ASN A 51 -2.51 -1.76 -5.61
N PHE A 52 -1.75 -0.73 -5.99
CA PHE A 52 -0.85 -0.04 -5.08
C PHE A 52 -1.61 0.50 -3.85
N LEU A 53 -2.71 1.23 -4.06
CA LEU A 53 -3.50 1.83 -2.98
C LEU A 53 -4.08 0.78 -2.03
N LEU A 54 -4.59 -0.33 -2.56
CA LEU A 54 -5.12 -1.44 -1.75
C LEU A 54 -4.01 -2.12 -0.94
N ARG A 55 -2.86 -2.41 -1.57
CA ARG A 55 -1.75 -3.12 -0.92
C ARG A 55 -1.05 -2.27 0.13
N LEU A 56 -0.80 -1.00 -0.15
CA LEU A 56 -0.14 -0.08 0.76
C LEU A 56 -0.91 0.09 2.08
N THR A 57 -2.23 0.33 2.00
CA THR A 57 -3.05 0.48 3.21
C THR A 57 -3.06 -0.78 4.06
N SER A 58 -2.99 -1.95 3.40
CA SER A 58 -2.98 -3.24 4.07
C SER A 58 -1.68 -3.58 4.82
N VAL A 59 -0.58 -2.83 4.59
CA VAL A 59 0.66 -2.93 5.39
C VAL A 59 0.41 -2.45 6.83
N VAL A 60 -0.33 -1.36 6.98
CA VAL A 60 -0.64 -0.79 8.31
C VAL A 60 -1.56 -1.74 9.09
N ASP A 61 -2.58 -2.29 8.43
CA ASP A 61 -3.47 -3.28 9.06
C ASP A 61 -2.70 -4.53 9.52
N ARG A 62 -1.80 -5.05 8.68
CA ARG A 62 -0.93 -6.18 9.07
C ARG A 62 0.05 -5.83 10.19
N SER A 63 0.51 -4.59 10.27
CA SER A 63 1.35 -4.12 11.36
C SER A 63 0.60 -4.11 12.71
N TYR A 64 -0.69 -3.79 12.70
CA TYR A 64 -1.55 -3.99 13.88
C TYR A 64 -1.72 -5.47 14.23
N LEU A 65 -1.87 -6.36 13.24
CA LEU A 65 -1.94 -7.81 13.49
C LEU A 65 -0.64 -8.33 14.10
N LEU A 66 0.53 -7.93 13.57
CA LEU A 66 1.83 -8.27 14.14
C LEU A 66 1.93 -7.83 15.61
N ALA A 67 1.54 -6.59 15.93
CA ALA A 67 1.56 -6.09 17.29
C ALA A 67 0.60 -6.88 18.20
N GLY A 68 -0.60 -7.20 17.72
CA GLY A 68 -1.58 -8.02 18.44
C GLY A 68 -1.09 -9.43 18.71
N SER A 69 -0.57 -10.11 17.68
CA SER A 69 0.02 -11.44 17.79
C SER A 69 1.21 -11.44 18.75
N THR A 70 2.08 -10.42 18.69
CA THR A 70 3.21 -10.28 19.63
C THR A 70 2.74 -10.21 21.09
N MET A 71 1.62 -9.53 21.36
CA MET A 71 0.99 -9.44 22.68
C MET A 71 0.14 -10.68 23.06
N LEU A 72 0.21 -11.78 22.30
CA LEU A 72 -0.58 -13.00 22.52
C LEU A 72 -2.11 -12.77 22.48
N MET A 73 -2.56 -11.78 21.72
CA MET A 73 -3.99 -11.56 21.51
C MET A 73 -4.56 -12.64 20.58
N GLU A 74 -5.76 -13.14 20.88
CA GLU A 74 -6.44 -14.11 20.01
C GLU A 74 -6.70 -13.53 18.61
N ASN A 75 -6.36 -14.29 17.56
CA ASN A 75 -6.56 -13.88 16.15
C ASN A 75 -8.01 -13.43 15.88
N SER A 76 -9.00 -14.17 16.39
CA SER A 76 -10.42 -13.82 16.26
C SER A 76 -10.77 -12.44 16.83
N LYS A 77 -10.02 -11.94 17.82
CA LYS A 77 -10.24 -10.63 18.44
C LYS A 77 -9.58 -9.49 17.65
N ILE A 78 -8.49 -9.75 16.93
CA ILE A 78 -7.71 -8.73 16.22
C ILE A 78 -8.03 -8.66 14.72
N GLU A 79 -8.52 -9.73 14.10
CA GLU A 79 -8.88 -9.77 12.67
C GLU A 79 -10.29 -9.25 12.38
N GLN A 80 -11.18 -9.26 13.38
CA GLN A 80 -12.54 -8.73 13.23
C GLN A 80 -12.54 -7.20 13.02
N LEU A 81 -13.63 -6.68 12.47
CA LEU A 81 -13.84 -5.23 12.35
C LEU A 81 -13.63 -4.52 13.70
N GLY A 82 -12.76 -3.51 13.70
CA GLY A 82 -12.39 -2.77 14.90
C GLY A 82 -11.33 -3.44 15.79
N GLY A 83 -10.74 -4.57 15.35
CA GLY A 83 -9.63 -5.24 16.04
C GLY A 83 -8.44 -4.31 16.31
N ASN A 84 -8.10 -3.42 15.36
CA ASN A 84 -7.05 -2.41 15.54
C ASN A 84 -7.27 -1.53 16.78
N ARG A 85 -8.52 -1.22 17.16
CA ARG A 85 -8.81 -0.44 18.38
C ARG A 85 -8.48 -1.22 19.66
N LYS A 86 -8.73 -2.53 19.65
CA LYS A 86 -8.37 -3.42 20.77
C LYS A 86 -6.86 -3.51 20.90
N VAL A 87 -6.16 -3.75 19.79
CA VAL A 87 -4.69 -3.75 19.75
C VAL A 87 -4.14 -2.42 20.26
N HIS A 88 -4.66 -1.29 19.78
CA HIS A 88 -4.23 0.04 20.23
C HIS A 88 -4.38 0.21 21.75
N LYS A 89 -5.47 -0.27 22.34
CA LYS A 89 -5.71 -0.17 23.79
C LYS A 89 -4.67 -0.98 24.56
N GLU A 90 -4.46 -2.25 24.21
CA GLU A 90 -3.50 -3.13 24.89
C GLU A 90 -2.06 -2.63 24.70
N LEU A 91 -1.71 -2.24 23.47
CA LEU A 91 -0.37 -1.77 23.12
C LEU A 91 0.03 -0.49 23.86
N SER A 92 -0.94 0.34 24.24
CA SER A 92 -0.66 1.58 25.00
C SER A 92 -0.02 1.32 26.37
N ALA A 93 -0.34 0.19 27.01
CA ALA A 93 0.28 -0.22 28.26
C ALA A 93 1.52 -1.11 28.02
N PHE A 94 1.48 -1.93 26.97
CA PHE A 94 2.53 -2.90 26.67
C PHE A 94 3.80 -2.27 26.09
N SER A 95 3.65 -1.40 25.08
CA SER A 95 4.74 -0.68 24.43
C SER A 95 4.23 0.63 23.81
N PRO A 96 4.25 1.74 24.58
CA PRO A 96 3.88 3.05 24.06
C PRO A 96 4.66 3.45 22.80
N ARG A 97 5.94 3.06 22.72
CA ARG A 97 6.78 3.30 21.55
C ARG A 97 6.25 2.60 20.30
N SER A 98 5.88 1.33 20.40
CA SER A 98 5.31 0.57 19.27
C SER A 98 3.99 1.19 18.80
N LEU A 99 3.20 1.72 19.74
CA LEU A 99 1.96 2.42 19.41
C LEU A 99 2.23 3.72 18.63
N ASP A 100 3.24 4.50 19.01
CA ASP A 100 3.60 5.73 18.29
C ASP A 100 4.12 5.45 16.89
N ILE A 101 4.81 4.32 16.68
CA ILE A 101 5.24 3.85 15.36
C ILE A 101 4.01 3.53 14.49
N LEU A 102 3.03 2.77 15.00
CA LEU A 102 1.77 2.48 14.26
C LEU A 102 1.01 3.76 13.89
N LYS A 103 0.92 4.74 14.80
CA LYS A 103 0.31 6.04 14.49
C LYS A 103 1.09 6.81 13.42
N SER A 104 2.42 6.67 13.40
CA SER A 104 3.26 7.31 12.39
C SER A 104 3.05 6.65 11.01
N MET A 105 2.86 5.33 10.95
CA MET A 105 2.45 4.63 9.73
C MET A 105 1.09 5.13 9.23
N GLU A 106 0.10 5.26 10.11
CA GLU A 106 -1.22 5.79 9.74
C GLU A 106 -1.16 7.20 9.17
N ARG A 107 -0.35 8.08 9.77
CA ARG A 107 -0.13 9.44 9.27
C ARG A 107 0.55 9.44 7.90
N ALA A 108 1.54 8.58 7.68
CA ALA A 108 2.25 8.49 6.41
C ALA A 108 1.31 8.16 5.22
N ILE A 109 0.25 7.38 5.46
CA ILE A 109 -0.71 7.00 4.42
C ILE A 109 -2.05 7.76 4.48
N GLU A 110 -2.20 8.73 5.38
CA GLU A 110 -3.49 9.39 5.64
C GLU A 110 -4.07 10.02 4.37
N HIS A 111 -3.23 10.74 3.62
CA HIS A 111 -3.59 11.39 2.37
C HIS A 111 -4.03 10.41 1.26
N LEU A 112 -3.72 9.12 1.40
CA LEU A 112 -4.12 8.06 0.46
C LEU A 112 -5.40 7.32 0.87
N ARG A 113 -5.95 7.58 2.05
CA ARG A 113 -7.20 6.92 2.50
C ARG A 113 -8.38 7.28 1.60
N ALA A 114 -8.51 8.56 1.23
CA ALA A 114 -9.58 9.02 0.36
C ALA A 114 -9.54 8.37 -1.04
N PRO A 115 -8.41 8.39 -1.79
CA PRO A 115 -8.35 7.69 -3.08
C PRO A 115 -8.53 6.18 -2.94
N ARG A 116 -7.95 5.54 -1.92
CA ARG A 116 -8.18 4.10 -1.66
C ARG A 116 -9.65 3.78 -1.44
N ASN A 117 -10.37 4.57 -0.64
CA ASN A 117 -11.79 4.34 -0.37
C ASN A 117 -12.63 4.47 -1.65
N LYS A 118 -12.29 5.41 -2.55
CA LYS A 118 -12.96 5.52 -3.86
C LYS A 118 -12.76 4.26 -4.70
N VAL A 119 -11.53 3.72 -4.74
CA VAL A 119 -11.21 2.46 -5.42
C VAL A 119 -12.02 1.30 -4.82
N ALA A 120 -12.02 1.16 -3.49
CA ALA A 120 -12.74 0.10 -2.80
C ALA A 120 -14.27 0.15 -2.99
N HIS A 121 -14.85 1.35 -3.17
CA HIS A 121 -16.29 1.56 -3.35
C HIS A 121 -16.74 1.65 -4.82
N GLN A 122 -15.92 1.15 -5.77
CA GLN A 122 -16.23 0.98 -7.21
C GLN A 122 -16.21 2.24 -8.10
N ALA A 123 -15.55 3.33 -7.69
CA ALA A 123 -15.44 4.53 -8.54
C ALA A 123 -14.22 4.51 -9.49
N GLY A 124 -13.36 3.50 -9.39
CA GLY A 124 -12.06 3.46 -10.05
C GLY A 124 -11.10 4.55 -9.56
N PHE A 125 -9.81 4.44 -9.86
CA PHE A 125 -8.88 5.55 -9.64
C PHE A 125 -9.07 6.64 -10.71
N PHE A 126 -8.91 7.91 -10.31
CA PHE A 126 -9.07 9.06 -11.19
C PHE A 126 -7.97 10.11 -10.95
N SER A 127 -7.36 10.56 -12.04
CA SER A 127 -6.53 11.77 -12.09
C SER A 127 -6.80 12.54 -13.39
N LYS A 128 -6.45 13.83 -13.43
CA LYS A 128 -6.70 14.69 -14.60
C LYS A 128 -5.98 14.18 -15.85
N ASN A 129 -4.68 13.89 -15.73
CA ASN A 129 -3.86 13.42 -16.85
C ASN A 129 -4.27 12.01 -17.32
N LEU A 130 -4.66 11.13 -16.39
CA LEU A 130 -5.19 9.82 -16.71
C LEU A 130 -6.53 9.89 -17.46
N CYS A 131 -7.42 10.80 -17.05
CA CYS A 131 -8.69 11.04 -17.74
C CYS A 131 -8.48 11.52 -19.19
N VAL A 132 -7.46 12.36 -19.43
CA VAL A 132 -7.10 12.78 -20.79
C VAL A 132 -6.65 11.58 -21.63
N LEU A 133 -5.80 10.69 -21.10
CA LEU A 133 -5.39 9.47 -21.80
C LEU A 133 -6.57 8.55 -22.10
N GLN A 134 -7.43 8.28 -21.11
CA GLN A 134 -8.64 7.49 -21.29
C GLN A 134 -9.54 8.08 -22.37
N THR A 135 -9.65 9.41 -22.44
CA THR A 135 -10.45 10.08 -23.48
C THR A 135 -9.84 9.91 -24.87
N ILE A 136 -8.51 10.00 -24.99
CA ILE A 136 -7.79 9.78 -26.25
C ILE A 136 -7.96 8.33 -26.71
N GLU A 137 -7.71 7.38 -25.81
CA GLU A 137 -7.74 5.94 -26.08
C GLU A 137 -9.14 5.41 -26.40
N ASN A 138 -10.19 5.97 -25.79
CA ASN A 138 -11.58 5.59 -26.07
C ASN A 138 -12.20 6.34 -27.27
N SER A 139 -11.52 7.36 -27.79
CA SER A 139 -11.99 8.05 -28.99
C SER A 139 -11.68 7.23 -30.24
N ARG A 140 -12.60 7.21 -31.20
CA ARG A 140 -12.24 6.84 -32.58
C ARG A 140 -11.23 7.89 -33.05
N SER A 141 -10.06 7.46 -33.52
CA SER A 141 -8.79 8.22 -33.72
C SER A 141 -8.85 9.55 -34.50
N GLU A 142 -10.02 10.09 -34.85
CA GLU A 142 -10.22 11.29 -35.66
C GLU A 142 -11.24 12.29 -35.06
N ALA A 143 -11.71 12.08 -33.84
CA ALA A 143 -12.54 13.08 -33.19
C ALA A 143 -11.78 14.42 -33.07
N ILE A 144 -12.39 15.52 -33.54
CA ILE A 144 -11.80 16.88 -33.55
C ILE A 144 -11.21 17.26 -32.18
N SER A 145 -11.82 16.77 -31.09
CA SER A 145 -11.39 17.00 -29.72
C SER A 145 -10.05 16.35 -29.37
N THR A 146 -9.76 15.15 -29.88
CA THR A 146 -8.52 14.43 -29.55
C THR A 146 -7.34 14.96 -30.35
N LYS A 147 -7.56 15.32 -31.63
CA LYS A 147 -6.56 16.01 -32.44
C LYS A 147 -6.09 17.31 -31.79
N LYS A 148 -7.02 18.14 -31.30
CA LYS A 148 -6.69 19.38 -30.56
C LYS A 148 -5.85 19.17 -29.30
N ILE A 149 -6.05 18.05 -28.59
CA ILE A 149 -5.26 17.73 -27.40
C ILE A 149 -3.86 17.29 -27.83
N THR A 150 -3.77 16.38 -28.79
CA THR A 150 -2.49 15.85 -29.29
C THR A 150 -1.65 16.90 -30.02
N ASP A 151 -2.28 17.94 -30.58
CA ASP A 151 -1.60 19.09 -31.19
C ASP A 151 -0.92 19.99 -30.14
N ILE A 152 -1.37 19.96 -28.88
CA ILE A 152 -0.76 20.70 -27.75
C ILE A 152 0.35 19.85 -27.11
N MET A 153 0.10 18.57 -26.91
CA MET A 153 1.02 17.63 -26.28
C MET A 153 0.77 16.23 -26.83
N SER A 154 1.82 15.58 -27.30
CA SER A 154 1.72 14.24 -27.89
C SER A 154 1.23 13.20 -26.86
N TYR A 155 0.64 12.12 -27.37
CA TYR A 155 0.15 11.03 -26.52
C TYR A 155 1.25 10.45 -25.61
N ASP A 156 2.48 10.30 -26.12
CA ASP A 156 3.60 9.81 -25.32
C ASP A 156 4.09 10.81 -24.27
N GLU A 157 4.03 12.12 -24.54
CA GLU A 157 4.30 13.15 -23.51
C GLU A 157 3.25 13.12 -22.39
N ILE A 158 1.97 12.88 -22.72
CA ILE A 158 0.91 12.75 -21.70
C ILE A 158 1.13 11.48 -20.86
N LYS A 159 1.56 10.36 -21.47
CA LYS A 159 1.96 9.15 -20.70
C LYS A 159 3.07 9.46 -19.72
N ASP A 160 4.09 10.20 -20.16
CA ASP A 160 5.24 10.54 -19.34
C ASP A 160 4.83 11.39 -18.13
N LEU A 161 3.89 12.32 -18.32
CA LEU A 161 3.28 13.06 -17.22
C LEU A 161 2.53 12.15 -16.25
N VAL A 162 1.70 11.24 -16.76
CA VAL A 162 0.95 10.30 -15.90
C VAL A 162 1.88 9.40 -15.08
N ILE A 163 2.96 8.91 -15.69
CA ILE A 163 3.99 8.14 -14.99
C ILE A 163 4.68 9.00 -13.93
N ALA A 164 5.14 10.21 -14.30
CA ALA A 164 5.83 11.11 -13.39
C ALA A 164 4.96 11.48 -12.18
N ASP A 165 3.71 11.90 -12.41
CA ASP A 165 2.74 12.23 -11.35
C ASP A 165 2.55 11.06 -10.38
N SER A 166 2.41 9.84 -10.93
CA SER A 166 2.19 8.64 -10.13
C SER A 166 3.42 8.28 -9.29
N LEU A 167 4.61 8.35 -9.89
CA LEU A 167 5.86 8.04 -9.18
C LEU A 167 6.18 9.10 -8.13
N GLU A 168 5.95 10.39 -8.41
CA GLU A 168 6.10 11.46 -7.41
C GLU A 168 5.18 11.22 -6.21
N GLN A 169 3.92 10.85 -6.47
CA GLN A 169 2.94 10.61 -5.43
C GLN A 169 3.23 9.36 -4.60
N PHE A 170 3.69 8.26 -5.23
CA PHE A 170 3.65 6.94 -4.61
C PHE A 170 5.01 6.36 -4.24
N LYS A 171 6.10 6.71 -4.94
CA LYS A 171 7.37 5.98 -4.84
C LYS A 171 8.06 6.07 -3.47
N SER A 172 7.89 7.18 -2.76
CA SER A 172 8.55 7.41 -1.47
C SER A 172 7.84 6.74 -0.28
N ILE A 173 6.54 6.49 -0.39
CA ILE A 173 5.71 6.03 0.73
C ILE A 173 6.07 4.60 1.17
N PRO A 174 6.31 3.63 0.27
CA PRO A 174 6.76 2.30 0.64
C PRO A 174 8.07 2.32 1.43
N LEU A 175 9.03 3.18 1.04
CA LEU A 175 10.30 3.32 1.76
C LEU A 175 10.11 3.84 3.19
N ILE A 176 9.18 4.79 3.38
CA ILE A 176 8.84 5.32 4.71
C ILE A 176 8.19 4.21 5.55
N LEU A 177 7.24 3.46 4.98
CA LEU A 177 6.58 2.38 5.70
C LEU A 177 7.52 1.23 6.04
N ASP A 178 8.44 0.86 5.14
CA ASP A 178 9.43 -0.20 5.38
C ASP A 178 10.33 0.14 6.58
N GLY A 179 10.81 1.39 6.63
CA GLY A 179 11.54 1.91 7.79
C GLY A 179 10.73 1.82 9.08
N LEU A 180 9.47 2.25 9.05
CA LEU A 180 8.57 2.18 10.22
C LEU A 180 8.26 0.73 10.63
N VAL A 181 8.11 -0.20 9.68
CA VAL A 181 7.88 -1.63 9.96
C VAL A 181 9.12 -2.22 10.63
N THR A 182 10.30 -1.89 10.13
CA THR A 182 11.57 -2.29 10.75
C THR A 182 11.67 -1.74 12.18
N GLU A 183 11.33 -0.48 12.40
CA GLU A 183 11.27 0.12 13.74
C GLU A 183 10.25 -0.59 14.65
N LEU A 184 9.08 -0.95 14.12
CA LEU A 184 8.04 -1.66 14.86
C LEU A 184 8.56 -3.03 15.34
N ILE A 185 9.10 -3.84 14.42
CA ILE A 185 9.66 -5.16 14.72
C ILE A 185 10.74 -5.03 15.80
N ASN A 186 11.67 -4.09 15.64
CA ASN A 186 12.73 -3.83 16.61
C ASN A 186 12.19 -3.39 17.98
N SER A 187 11.16 -2.54 18.00
CA SER A 187 10.52 -2.09 19.24
C SER A 187 9.82 -3.21 20.00
N LEU A 188 9.43 -4.28 19.32
CA LEU A 188 8.77 -5.47 19.87
C LEU A 188 9.77 -6.60 20.18
N SER A 189 11.04 -6.46 19.82
CA SER A 189 12.07 -7.50 19.97
C SER A 189 12.33 -7.95 21.41
N PHE A 190 12.01 -7.10 22.40
CA PHE A 190 12.16 -7.43 23.82
C PHE A 190 11.31 -8.62 24.24
N VAL A 191 10.19 -8.87 23.55
CA VAL A 191 9.30 -9.99 23.85
C VAL A 191 10.00 -11.31 23.57
N TYR A 192 10.66 -11.43 22.40
CA TYR A 192 11.47 -12.60 22.05
C TYR A 192 12.73 -12.72 22.92
N SER A 193 13.36 -11.59 23.24
CA SER A 193 14.55 -11.56 24.11
C SER A 193 14.22 -11.98 25.55
N GLY A 194 13.02 -11.68 26.03
CA GLY A 194 12.51 -12.11 27.34
C GLY A 194 12.18 -13.59 27.37
N LEU A 195 11.61 -14.13 26.29
CA LEU A 195 11.33 -15.56 26.15
C LEU A 195 12.61 -16.40 26.16
N LEU A 196 13.66 -15.97 25.44
CA LEU A 196 14.96 -16.65 25.43
C LEU A 196 15.68 -16.66 26.80
N LYS A 197 15.35 -15.71 27.68
CA LYS A 197 15.90 -15.64 29.05
C LYS A 197 15.08 -16.43 30.07
N GLY A 198 13.85 -16.79 29.75
CA GLY A 198 12.97 -17.61 30.60
C GLY A 198 13.17 -19.12 30.45
N GLU A 199 14.05 -19.55 29.53
CA GLU A 199 14.42 -20.95 29.30
C GLU A 199 15.75 -21.36 29.97
N GLN A 200 16.28 -20.55 30.90
CA GLN A 200 17.44 -20.90 31.75
C GLN A 200 17.05 -21.11 33.21
#